data_AF-A0A1G6WTZ8-F1
#
_entry.id   AF-A0A1G6WTZ8-F1
#
_cell.length_a   1.000
_cell.length_b   1.000
_cell.length_c   1.000
_cell.angle_alpha   90.00
_cell.angle_beta   90.00
_cell.angle_gamma   90.00
#
_symmetry.space_group_name_H-M   'P 1'
#
loop_
_entity.id
_entity.type
_entity.pdbx_description
1 polymer ?
#
loop_
_entity_poly.entity_id
_entity_poly.type
_entity_poly.pdbx_seq_one_letter_code
_entity_poly.pdbx_strand_id
1 'polypeptide(L)'
;MTPVIDALQYANWSEKIFRQMRAGGVDAVHVTITYHENFRETVLNIEAWNRWFERHPDLIFQGFTAEDIDRARQTGRTAIFFGAQNPSCIEDDIGLVEVLHRLGLRFMQLTYNNQSLLASGCYEAEDTGLTRMGREVVAEMNRVGLVVDMSHSAERSTLSAIEHSSRPIAITHANPAEWHPARRNKSDAVLCALAESGGMLGFSIYPHHLKGGGGCTLQEFCDMVARTAETYGLAHLGIGSDLCQDQPDSVVEWMRTGRWTKAVDFGEGSADAPGFPPMPDWFGGNQDFSNIAKGLRASGFSEEDTAALMGGNWARFFRDSFGPATALVRQVAE
;
A
#
# COMPACT_ATOMS: atom_id res chain seq x y z
N MET A 1 20.00 13.37 2.81
CA MET A 1 19.51 11.97 2.94
C MET A 1 18.06 11.96 2.49
N THR A 2 17.65 10.90 1.83
CA THR A 2 16.29 10.69 1.29
C THR A 2 15.52 9.81 2.27
N PRO A 3 14.20 9.99 2.46
CA PRO A 3 13.43 9.21 3.43
C PRO A 3 13.43 7.72 3.10
N VAL A 4 13.27 6.88 4.12
CA VAL A 4 12.83 5.49 3.97
C VAL A 4 11.33 5.42 4.20
N ILE A 5 10.58 4.94 3.21
CA ILE A 5 9.11 4.86 3.25
C ILE A 5 8.69 3.43 2.94
N ASP A 6 7.83 2.90 3.80
CA ASP A 6 7.08 1.68 3.51
C ASP A 6 5.62 2.00 3.21
N ALA A 7 5.22 1.79 1.96
CA ALA A 7 3.88 2.12 1.49
C ALA A 7 2.83 1.04 1.78
N LEU A 8 3.13 -0.01 2.57
CA LEU A 8 2.09 -0.83 3.18
C LEU A 8 2.61 -1.67 4.36
N GLN A 9 1.97 -1.53 5.53
CA GLN A 9 2.12 -2.47 6.65
C GLN A 9 0.79 -2.78 7.33
N TYR A 10 0.73 -3.96 7.95
CA TYR A 10 -0.33 -4.36 8.87
C TYR A 10 0.22 -5.20 10.04
N ALA A 11 1.12 -4.59 10.81
CA ALA A 11 1.74 -5.25 11.96
C ALA A 11 0.85 -5.23 13.21
N ASN A 12 1.17 -6.09 14.17
CA ASN A 12 0.55 -6.07 15.51
C ASN A 12 1.18 -4.95 16.35
N TRP A 13 0.68 -3.74 16.15
CA TRP A 13 1.28 -2.49 16.64
C TRP A 13 1.60 -2.51 18.14
N SER A 14 2.83 -2.13 18.47
CA SER A 14 3.35 -2.08 19.83
C SER A 14 4.54 -1.14 19.91
N GLU A 15 4.92 -0.73 21.13
CA GLU A 15 6.12 0.07 21.35
C GLU A 15 7.38 -0.59 20.78
N LYS A 16 7.49 -1.93 20.87
CA LYS A 16 8.57 -2.71 20.26
C LYS A 16 8.70 -2.40 18.77
N ILE A 17 7.60 -2.45 18.04
CA ILE A 17 7.57 -2.21 16.58
C ILE A 17 7.93 -0.76 16.27
N PHE A 18 7.39 0.20 17.03
CA PHE A 18 7.74 1.61 16.84
C PHE A 18 9.23 1.87 17.05
N ARG A 19 9.85 1.23 18.06
CA ARG A 19 11.30 1.29 18.27
C ARG A 19 12.09 0.64 17.14
N GLN A 20 11.60 -0.47 16.58
CA GLN A 20 12.23 -1.12 15.43
C GLN A 20 12.13 -0.28 14.15
N MET A 21 11.02 0.43 13.90
CA MET A 21 10.94 1.44 12.82
C MET A 21 12.04 2.48 12.96
N ARG A 22 12.26 3.00 14.18
CA ARG A 22 13.34 3.96 14.43
C ARG A 22 14.72 3.34 14.22
N ALA A 23 14.95 2.12 14.70
CA ALA A 23 16.21 1.41 14.53
C ALA A 23 16.53 1.11 13.05
N GLY A 24 15.51 0.81 12.24
CA GLY A 24 15.63 0.62 10.80
C GLY A 24 15.66 1.92 9.98
N GLY A 25 15.52 3.08 10.62
CA GLY A 25 15.50 4.37 9.95
C GLY A 25 14.25 4.62 9.09
N VAL A 26 13.14 3.96 9.40
CA VAL A 26 11.87 4.09 8.65
C VAL A 26 11.21 5.41 9.03
N ASP A 27 11.10 6.33 8.06
CA ASP A 27 10.62 7.70 8.28
C ASP A 27 9.11 7.82 8.10
N ALA A 28 8.52 7.02 7.22
CA ALA A 28 7.07 6.98 7.03
C ALA A 28 6.55 5.57 6.75
N VAL A 29 5.36 5.28 7.27
CA VAL A 29 4.65 4.01 7.05
C VAL A 29 3.20 4.29 6.71
N HIS A 30 2.73 3.74 5.59
CA HIS A 30 1.30 3.58 5.31
C HIS A 30 0.78 2.35 6.07
N VAL A 31 -0.02 2.57 7.10
CA VAL A 31 -0.59 1.51 7.94
C VAL A 31 -2.03 1.22 7.52
N THR A 32 -2.36 -0.07 7.46
CA THR A 32 -3.73 -0.50 7.23
C THR A 32 -4.55 -0.35 8.51
N ILE A 33 -5.67 0.36 8.41
CA ILE A 33 -6.65 0.53 9.51
C ILE A 33 -8.04 -0.02 9.16
N THR A 34 -8.19 -0.64 7.98
CA THR A 34 -9.44 -1.25 7.53
C THR A 34 -9.15 -2.39 6.55
N TYR A 35 -9.65 -3.58 6.88
CA TYR A 35 -9.76 -4.76 6.01
C TYR A 35 -11.22 -5.17 5.80
N HIS A 36 -12.02 -5.23 6.87
CA HIS A 36 -13.43 -5.62 6.82
C HIS A 36 -14.31 -4.77 7.76
N GLU A 37 -13.69 -3.84 8.47
CA GLU A 37 -14.33 -2.87 9.34
C GLU A 37 -15.30 -1.99 8.55
N ASN A 38 -16.46 -1.73 9.14
CA ASN A 38 -17.35 -0.68 8.65
C ASN A 38 -16.90 0.70 9.16
N PHE A 39 -17.62 1.77 8.80
CA PHE A 39 -17.25 3.13 9.19
C PHE A 39 -17.01 3.30 10.70
N ARG A 40 -17.93 2.79 11.55
CA ARG A 40 -17.81 2.95 13.01
C ARG A 40 -16.61 2.20 13.56
N GLU A 41 -16.34 1.01 13.05
CA GLU A 41 -15.20 0.18 13.45
C GLU A 41 -13.87 0.80 12.99
N THR A 42 -13.81 1.36 11.78
CA THR A 42 -12.67 2.15 11.32
C THR A 42 -12.40 3.35 12.24
N VAL A 43 -13.45 4.04 12.71
CA VAL A 43 -13.30 5.13 13.70
C VAL A 43 -12.73 4.60 15.02
N LEU A 44 -13.11 3.40 15.47
CA LEU A 44 -12.50 2.79 16.67
C LEU A 44 -11.01 2.48 16.47
N ASN A 45 -10.60 2.07 15.26
CA ASN A 45 -9.19 1.90 14.92
C ASN A 45 -8.44 3.24 14.96
N ILE A 46 -9.05 4.33 14.48
CA ILE A 46 -8.49 5.69 14.58
C ILE A 46 -8.35 6.11 16.06
N GLU A 47 -9.36 5.86 16.90
CA GLU A 47 -9.27 6.11 18.34
C GLU A 47 -8.12 5.32 18.99
N ALA A 48 -7.87 4.08 18.55
CA ALA A 48 -6.74 3.28 19.02
C ALA A 48 -5.40 3.87 18.61
N TRP A 49 -5.27 4.33 17.37
CA TRP A 49 -4.07 5.03 16.90
C TRP A 49 -3.81 6.35 17.61
N ASN A 50 -4.85 7.13 17.90
CA ASN A 50 -4.72 8.35 18.70
C ASN A 50 -4.06 8.07 20.05
N ARG A 51 -4.46 6.99 20.72
CA ARG A 51 -3.82 6.55 21.98
C ARG A 51 -2.36 6.12 21.79
N TRP A 52 -2.00 5.54 20.65
CA TRP A 52 -0.60 5.23 20.35
C TRP A 52 0.25 6.50 20.21
N PHE A 53 -0.27 7.52 19.52
CA PHE A 53 0.42 8.81 19.39
C PHE A 53 0.57 9.53 20.73
N GLU A 54 -0.43 9.46 21.61
CA GLU A 54 -0.36 10.01 22.98
C GLU A 54 0.68 9.32 23.85
N ARG A 55 0.81 7.99 23.72
CA ARG A 55 1.71 7.17 24.56
C ARG A 55 3.16 7.16 24.07
N HIS A 56 3.36 7.32 22.77
CA HIS A 56 4.69 7.26 22.15
C HIS A 56 4.99 8.49 21.27
N PRO A 57 4.81 9.72 21.78
CA PRO A 57 4.97 10.94 21.00
C PRO A 57 6.41 11.17 20.52
N ASP A 58 7.38 10.52 21.19
CA ASP A 58 8.81 10.54 20.86
C ASP A 58 9.21 9.51 19.80
N LEU A 59 8.31 8.61 19.40
CA LEU A 59 8.57 7.58 18.39
C LEU A 59 7.76 7.78 17.12
N ILE A 60 6.49 8.13 17.25
CA ILE A 60 5.53 8.18 16.13
C ILE A 60 4.60 9.38 16.22
N PHE A 61 4.01 9.74 15.09
CA PHE A 61 2.89 10.69 15.01
C PHE A 61 2.06 10.44 13.75
N GLN A 62 0.84 10.97 13.70
CA GLN A 62 -0.01 10.88 12.52
C GLN A 62 0.47 11.80 11.38
N GLY A 63 0.67 11.24 10.20
CA GLY A 63 0.97 11.96 8.96
C GLY A 63 -0.31 12.29 8.18
N PHE A 64 -0.35 13.48 7.62
CA PHE A 64 -1.44 14.01 6.79
C PHE A 64 -0.95 14.53 5.44
N THR A 65 0.30 14.99 5.35
CA THR A 65 0.87 15.53 4.11
C THR A 65 2.29 15.02 3.89
N ALA A 66 2.88 15.30 2.73
CA ALA A 66 4.27 14.89 2.47
C ALA A 66 5.29 15.60 3.38
N GLU A 67 4.99 16.81 3.86
CA GLU A 67 5.83 17.55 4.80
C GLU A 67 6.00 16.82 6.14
N ASP A 68 5.05 15.95 6.50
CA ASP A 68 5.16 15.11 7.68
C ASP A 68 6.30 14.09 7.57
N ILE A 69 6.71 13.70 6.35
CA ILE A 69 7.89 12.86 6.13
C ILE A 69 9.16 13.64 6.50
N ASP A 70 9.24 14.90 6.09
CA ASP A 70 10.38 15.77 6.45
C ASP A 70 10.42 16.04 7.96
N ARG A 71 9.25 16.24 8.58
CA ARG A 71 9.10 16.36 10.04
C ARG A 71 9.56 15.10 10.76
N ALA A 72 9.20 13.92 10.24
CA ALA A 72 9.60 12.62 10.81
C ALA A 72 11.12 12.53 10.91
N ARG A 73 11.80 12.85 9.81
CA ARG A 73 13.26 12.88 9.73
C ARG A 73 13.90 13.89 10.68
N GLN A 74 13.40 15.12 10.69
CA GLN A 74 13.94 16.19 11.54
C GLN A 74 13.78 15.90 13.04
N THR A 75 12.70 15.22 13.40
CA THR A 75 12.38 14.93 14.80
C THR A 75 12.81 13.54 15.25
N GLY A 76 13.42 12.75 14.37
CA GLY A 76 13.82 11.39 14.71
C GLY A 76 12.65 10.48 15.06
N ARG A 77 11.50 10.64 14.39
CA ARG A 77 10.25 9.88 14.57
C ARG A 77 9.75 9.30 13.24
N THR A 78 8.77 8.41 13.29
CA THR A 78 8.10 7.85 12.10
C THR A 78 6.71 8.45 11.91
N ALA A 79 6.43 8.98 10.72
CA ALA A 79 5.09 9.44 10.35
C ALA A 79 4.21 8.25 9.95
N ILE A 80 3.02 8.16 10.54
CA ILE A 80 2.04 7.09 10.28
C ILE A 80 0.91 7.65 9.42
N PHE A 81 0.78 7.14 8.20
CA PHE A 81 -0.28 7.49 7.26
C PHE A 81 -1.34 6.39 7.25
N PHE A 82 -2.60 6.73 7.41
CA PHE A 82 -3.66 5.72 7.42
C PHE A 82 -4.09 5.35 6.00
N GLY A 83 -4.35 4.06 5.80
CA GLY A 83 -5.10 3.61 4.64
C GLY A 83 -6.00 2.41 4.92
N ALA A 84 -6.87 2.16 3.95
CA ALA A 84 -7.87 1.11 3.98
C ALA A 84 -7.61 0.14 2.83
N GLN A 85 -7.42 -1.14 3.14
CA GLN A 85 -7.29 -2.18 2.12
C GLN A 85 -8.65 -2.65 1.57
N ASN A 86 -9.76 -2.12 2.08
CA ASN A 86 -11.11 -2.41 1.61
C ASN A 86 -11.96 -1.14 1.68
N PRO A 87 -12.85 -0.87 0.70
CA PRO A 87 -13.75 0.27 0.78
C PRO A 87 -14.89 0.11 1.80
N SER A 88 -14.93 -0.98 2.58
CA SER A 88 -16.00 -1.22 3.58
C SER A 88 -16.21 -0.07 4.57
N CYS A 89 -15.18 0.75 4.81
CA CYS A 89 -15.27 1.93 5.66
C CYS A 89 -16.14 3.07 5.11
N ILE A 90 -16.44 3.10 3.80
CA ILE A 90 -17.38 4.06 3.20
C ILE A 90 -18.77 3.48 2.96
N GLU A 91 -18.97 2.18 3.21
CA GLU A 91 -20.24 1.49 3.01
C GLU A 91 -20.85 1.79 1.62
N ASP A 92 -22.11 2.22 1.56
CA ASP A 92 -22.79 2.72 0.36
C ASP A 92 -22.92 4.26 0.32
N ASP A 93 -22.13 4.98 1.13
CA ASP A 93 -22.18 6.44 1.28
C ASP A 93 -20.88 7.11 0.81
N ILE A 94 -20.94 7.71 -0.38
CA ILE A 94 -19.81 8.46 -0.96
C ILE A 94 -19.35 9.65 -0.10
N GLY A 95 -20.23 10.24 0.72
CA GLY A 95 -19.87 11.34 1.62
C GLY A 95 -18.83 10.95 2.68
N LEU A 96 -18.73 9.66 3.01
CA LEU A 96 -17.76 9.15 3.96
C LEU A 96 -16.32 9.20 3.43
N VAL A 97 -16.10 9.31 2.12
CA VAL A 97 -14.77 9.53 1.53
C VAL A 97 -14.14 10.80 2.08
N GLU A 98 -14.86 11.93 2.05
CA GLU A 98 -14.36 13.19 2.59
C GLU A 98 -14.19 13.14 4.11
N VAL A 99 -15.13 12.49 4.83
CA VAL A 99 -15.05 12.35 6.28
C VAL A 99 -13.79 11.57 6.69
N LEU A 100 -13.55 10.41 6.09
CA LEU A 100 -12.37 9.59 6.39
C LEU A 100 -11.07 10.29 5.99
N HIS A 101 -11.06 11.01 4.86
CA HIS A 101 -9.91 11.84 4.47
C HIS A 101 -9.61 12.92 5.53
N ARG A 102 -10.62 13.61 6.06
CA ARG A 102 -10.46 14.59 7.15
C ARG A 102 -9.98 13.95 8.45
N LEU A 103 -10.34 12.69 8.71
CA LEU A 103 -9.84 11.91 9.84
C LEU A 103 -8.42 11.34 9.61
N GLY A 104 -7.82 11.59 8.45
CA GLY A 104 -6.43 11.28 8.15
C GLY A 104 -6.21 10.06 7.25
N LEU A 105 -7.26 9.47 6.69
CA LEU A 105 -7.11 8.44 5.65
C LEU A 105 -6.47 9.05 4.39
N ARG A 106 -5.48 8.37 3.82
CA ARG A 106 -4.72 8.83 2.63
C ARG A 106 -4.66 7.84 1.49
N PHE A 107 -4.90 6.57 1.77
CA PHE A 107 -5.06 5.53 0.76
C PHE A 107 -6.36 4.77 1.01
N MET A 108 -7.05 4.41 -0.06
CA MET A 108 -8.14 3.45 0.02
C MET A 108 -8.11 2.57 -1.21
N GLN A 109 -8.11 1.26 -0.96
CA GLN A 109 -8.30 0.29 -2.02
C GLN A 109 -9.77 0.24 -2.44
N LEU A 110 -10.02 -0.04 -3.72
CA LEU A 110 -11.38 -0.21 -4.21
C LEU A 110 -11.94 -1.61 -3.94
N THR A 111 -11.09 -2.59 -3.61
CA THR A 111 -11.48 -3.98 -3.32
C THR A 111 -10.52 -4.62 -2.34
N TYR A 112 -10.98 -5.68 -1.68
CA TYR A 112 -10.12 -6.64 -0.98
C TYR A 112 -10.52 -8.06 -1.36
N ASN A 113 -9.76 -8.67 -2.28
CA ASN A 113 -9.92 -10.04 -2.81
C ASN A 113 -11.21 -10.29 -3.61
N ASN A 114 -12.36 -9.94 -3.06
CA ASN A 114 -13.70 -10.15 -3.62
C ASN A 114 -14.24 -8.88 -4.28
N GLN A 115 -15.40 -9.00 -4.93
CA GLN A 115 -16.15 -7.89 -5.48
C GLN A 115 -16.66 -6.99 -4.36
N SER A 116 -16.42 -5.69 -4.51
CA SER A 116 -16.99 -4.65 -3.67
C SER A 116 -18.13 -3.93 -4.39
N LEU A 117 -18.72 -2.91 -3.75
CA LEU A 117 -19.62 -1.99 -4.44
C LEU A 117 -18.91 -1.18 -5.54
N LEU A 118 -17.58 -1.16 -5.58
CA LEU A 118 -16.79 -0.24 -6.39
C LEU A 118 -16.10 -0.93 -7.59
N ALA A 119 -15.57 -2.14 -7.41
CA ALA A 119 -14.88 -2.89 -8.46
C ALA A 119 -14.80 -4.39 -8.14
N SER A 120 -14.18 -5.19 -9.03
CA SER A 120 -13.94 -6.62 -8.81
C SER A 120 -12.54 -6.88 -8.24
N GLY A 121 -12.49 -7.70 -7.18
CA GLY A 121 -11.23 -8.13 -6.54
C GLY A 121 -10.54 -9.24 -7.32
N CYS A 122 -9.25 -9.47 -7.07
CA CYS A 122 -8.42 -10.42 -7.85
C CYS A 122 -8.79 -11.90 -7.71
N TYR A 123 -9.68 -12.27 -6.78
CA TYR A 123 -10.17 -13.65 -6.62
C TYR A 123 -11.53 -13.91 -7.26
N GLU A 124 -12.21 -12.87 -7.71
CA GLU A 124 -13.48 -13.04 -8.40
C GLU A 124 -13.30 -13.82 -9.71
N ALA A 125 -14.28 -14.67 -10.01
CA ALA A 125 -14.29 -15.41 -11.27
C ALA A 125 -14.53 -14.48 -12.46
N GLU A 126 -15.28 -13.40 -12.25
CA GLU A 126 -15.60 -12.40 -13.26
C GLU A 126 -15.10 -11.01 -12.83
N ASP A 127 -14.31 -10.39 -13.70
CA ASP A 127 -13.88 -8.99 -13.53
C ASP A 127 -14.78 -8.06 -14.35
N THR A 128 -15.64 -7.34 -13.63
CA THR A 128 -16.62 -6.43 -14.24
C THR A 128 -16.05 -5.05 -14.56
N GLY A 129 -14.84 -4.74 -14.08
CA GLY A 129 -14.28 -3.39 -14.10
C GLY A 129 -14.81 -2.50 -12.96
N LEU A 130 -14.66 -1.18 -13.09
CA LEU A 130 -15.32 -0.24 -12.17
C LEU A 130 -16.83 -0.30 -12.32
N THR A 131 -17.54 -0.37 -11.19
CA THR A 131 -19.00 -0.23 -11.16
C THR A 131 -19.40 1.25 -11.37
N ARG A 132 -20.72 1.50 -11.49
CA ARG A 132 -21.25 2.86 -11.52
C ARG A 132 -20.86 3.66 -10.27
N MET A 133 -20.95 3.05 -9.08
CA MET A 133 -20.57 3.71 -7.83
C MET A 133 -19.05 3.87 -7.75
N GLY A 134 -18.27 2.88 -8.20
CA GLY A 134 -16.80 2.95 -8.22
C GLY A 134 -16.28 4.16 -9.01
N ARG A 135 -16.90 4.48 -10.14
CA ARG A 135 -16.55 5.67 -10.93
C ARG A 135 -16.78 6.98 -10.17
N GLU A 136 -17.90 7.11 -9.46
CA GLU A 136 -18.18 8.29 -8.63
C GLU A 136 -17.22 8.38 -7.44
N VAL A 137 -16.94 7.26 -6.77
CA VAL A 137 -16.00 7.21 -5.64
C VAL A 137 -14.59 7.58 -6.09
N VAL A 138 -14.10 7.06 -7.22
CA VAL A 138 -12.79 7.46 -7.78
C VAL A 138 -12.73 8.97 -8.05
N ALA A 139 -13.81 9.56 -8.59
CA ALA A 139 -13.87 11.00 -8.81
C ALA A 139 -13.82 11.79 -7.49
N GLU A 140 -14.52 11.33 -6.46
CA GLU A 140 -14.52 11.96 -5.13
C GLU A 140 -13.16 11.83 -4.43
N MET A 141 -12.54 10.65 -4.51
CA MET A 141 -11.19 10.39 -4.03
C MET A 141 -10.17 11.36 -4.66
N ASN A 142 -10.25 11.52 -5.98
CA ASN A 142 -9.42 12.47 -6.72
C ASN A 142 -9.63 13.91 -6.27
N ARG A 143 -10.89 14.31 -6.04
CA ARG A 143 -11.26 15.66 -5.58
C ARG A 143 -10.63 15.97 -4.21
N VAL A 144 -10.77 15.07 -3.25
CA VAL A 144 -10.32 15.31 -1.86
C VAL A 144 -8.83 15.08 -1.65
N GLY A 145 -8.17 14.26 -2.49
CA GLY A 145 -6.78 13.85 -2.29
C GLY A 145 -6.62 12.53 -1.54
N LEU A 146 -7.61 11.63 -1.65
CA LEU A 146 -7.50 10.25 -1.18
C LEU A 146 -6.97 9.39 -2.32
N VAL A 147 -5.82 8.73 -2.14
CA VAL A 147 -5.20 7.93 -3.19
C VAL A 147 -6.02 6.67 -3.46
N VAL A 148 -6.32 6.44 -4.74
CA VAL A 148 -6.89 5.17 -5.23
C VAL A 148 -5.79 4.12 -5.24
N ASP A 149 -5.97 3.05 -4.47
CA ASP A 149 -5.09 1.89 -4.45
C ASP A 149 -5.76 0.68 -5.13
N MET A 150 -5.05 0.04 -6.06
CA MET A 150 -5.54 -1.11 -6.83
C MET A 150 -4.74 -2.38 -6.56
N SER A 151 -4.03 -2.43 -5.42
CA SER A 151 -3.37 -3.62 -4.92
C SER A 151 -4.28 -4.84 -5.04
N HIS A 152 -5.34 -5.01 -4.23
CA HIS A 152 -6.19 -6.22 -4.22
C HIS A 152 -7.28 -6.29 -5.32
N SER A 153 -7.10 -5.60 -6.44
CA SER A 153 -8.06 -5.57 -7.54
C SER A 153 -7.68 -6.45 -8.72
N ALA A 154 -8.69 -6.92 -9.45
CA ALA A 154 -8.52 -7.64 -10.70
C ALA A 154 -8.01 -6.73 -11.84
N GLU A 155 -7.58 -7.33 -12.95
CA GLU A 155 -6.86 -6.65 -14.04
C GLU A 155 -7.71 -5.57 -14.73
N ARG A 156 -8.89 -5.91 -15.25
CA ARG A 156 -9.79 -4.97 -15.94
C ARG A 156 -10.29 -3.89 -14.98
N SER A 157 -10.54 -4.25 -13.71
CA SER A 157 -10.84 -3.27 -12.66
C SER A 157 -9.70 -2.28 -12.47
N THR A 158 -8.45 -2.76 -12.40
CA THR A 158 -7.25 -1.92 -12.28
C THR A 158 -7.10 -1.00 -13.50
N LEU A 159 -7.18 -1.54 -14.71
CA LEU A 159 -7.08 -0.76 -15.95
C LEU A 159 -8.20 0.29 -16.05
N SER A 160 -9.43 -0.07 -15.68
CA SER A 160 -10.56 0.87 -15.66
C SER A 160 -10.38 1.98 -14.63
N ALA A 161 -9.70 1.72 -13.51
CA ALA A 161 -9.38 2.75 -12.52
C ALA A 161 -8.27 3.69 -13.02
N ILE A 162 -7.24 3.15 -13.67
CA ILE A 162 -6.20 3.96 -14.33
C ILE A 162 -6.83 4.89 -15.37
N GLU A 163 -7.69 4.36 -16.25
CA GLU A 163 -8.35 5.13 -17.31
C GLU A 163 -9.29 6.21 -16.77
N HIS A 164 -10.07 5.88 -15.73
CA HIS A 164 -11.10 6.78 -15.20
C HIS A 164 -10.54 7.84 -14.23
N SER A 165 -9.41 7.55 -13.56
CA SER A 165 -8.85 8.45 -12.56
C SER A 165 -8.23 9.68 -13.21
N SER A 166 -8.55 10.87 -12.69
CA SER A 166 -7.93 12.13 -13.11
C SER A 166 -6.59 12.40 -12.42
N ARG A 167 -6.16 11.52 -11.53
CA ARG A 167 -4.87 11.57 -10.82
C ARG A 167 -4.20 10.20 -10.87
N PRO A 168 -2.86 10.14 -10.83
CA PRO A 168 -2.15 8.89 -10.74
C PRO A 168 -2.65 8.01 -9.58
N ILE A 169 -2.88 6.72 -9.86
CA ILE A 169 -3.25 5.74 -8.84
C ILE A 169 -2.02 5.05 -8.24
N ALA A 170 -2.20 4.26 -7.20
CA ALA A 170 -1.17 3.40 -6.65
C ALA A 170 -1.54 1.92 -6.76
N ILE A 171 -0.52 1.08 -6.86
CA ILE A 171 -0.52 -0.33 -6.47
C ILE A 171 0.50 -0.39 -5.34
N THR A 172 0.03 -0.24 -4.10
CA THR A 172 0.93 -0.02 -2.97
C THR A 172 1.81 -1.22 -2.64
N HIS A 173 1.40 -2.44 -3.01
CA HIS A 173 2.12 -3.67 -2.72
C HIS A 173 1.76 -4.78 -3.72
N ALA A 174 2.63 -5.01 -4.69
CA ALA A 174 2.57 -6.16 -5.61
C ALA A 174 3.93 -6.31 -6.31
N ASN A 175 4.14 -7.44 -6.98
CA ASN A 175 5.30 -7.66 -7.84
C ASN A 175 4.86 -7.97 -9.29
N PRO A 176 5.77 -7.97 -10.28
CA PRO A 176 5.46 -8.38 -11.64
C PRO A 176 5.10 -9.87 -11.74
N ALA A 177 4.00 -10.16 -12.43
CA ALA A 177 3.51 -11.53 -12.64
C ALA A 177 4.45 -12.38 -13.50
N GLU A 178 5.21 -11.75 -14.42
CA GLU A 178 6.25 -12.44 -15.20
C GLU A 178 7.34 -13.05 -14.31
N TRP A 179 7.68 -12.38 -13.20
CA TRP A 179 8.68 -12.89 -12.25
C TRP A 179 8.14 -14.02 -11.37
N HIS A 180 6.91 -13.87 -10.88
CA HIS A 180 6.21 -14.89 -10.10
C HIS A 180 4.69 -14.79 -10.34
N PRO A 181 4.03 -15.82 -10.87
CA PRO A 181 2.61 -15.76 -11.24
C PRO A 181 1.67 -15.99 -10.03
N ALA A 182 1.85 -15.20 -8.98
CA ALA A 182 0.90 -15.09 -7.87
C ALA A 182 -0.35 -14.32 -8.34
N ARG A 183 -1.53 -14.64 -7.79
CA ARG A 183 -2.79 -13.96 -8.19
C ARG A 183 -2.78 -12.46 -7.89
N ARG A 184 -2.02 -12.07 -6.86
CA ARG A 184 -1.85 -10.68 -6.43
C ARG A 184 -0.83 -9.90 -7.28
N ASN A 185 0.07 -10.59 -7.98
CA ASN A 185 1.08 -9.97 -8.84
C ASN A 185 0.46 -9.45 -10.14
N LYS A 186 1.06 -8.41 -10.72
CA LYS A 186 0.45 -7.61 -11.79
C LYS A 186 1.04 -7.94 -13.15
N SER A 187 0.19 -8.02 -14.15
CA SER A 187 0.58 -8.28 -15.54
C SER A 187 1.35 -7.10 -16.13
N ASP A 188 2.11 -7.37 -17.19
CA ASP A 188 2.82 -6.35 -17.96
C ASP A 188 1.87 -5.24 -18.46
N ALA A 189 0.65 -5.61 -18.89
CA ALA A 189 -0.35 -4.64 -19.34
C ALA A 189 -0.74 -3.65 -18.24
N VAL A 190 -0.93 -4.11 -16.99
CA VAL A 190 -1.21 -3.25 -15.85
C VAL A 190 -0.01 -2.38 -15.50
N LEU A 191 1.19 -2.95 -15.49
CA LEU A 191 2.41 -2.21 -15.12
C LEU A 191 2.77 -1.14 -16.15
N CYS A 192 2.63 -1.42 -17.44
CA CYS A 192 2.74 -0.44 -18.53
C CYS A 192 1.75 0.71 -18.32
N ALA A 193 0.45 0.41 -18.19
CA ALA A 193 -0.58 1.43 -18.01
C ALA A 193 -0.37 2.27 -16.73
N LEU A 194 0.06 1.62 -15.65
CA LEU A 194 0.37 2.30 -14.39
C LEU A 194 1.52 3.30 -14.58
N ALA A 195 2.63 2.87 -15.20
CA ALA A 195 3.77 3.74 -15.47
C ALA A 195 3.42 4.90 -16.40
N GLU A 196 2.69 4.64 -17.50
CA GLU A 196 2.24 5.67 -18.45
C GLU A 196 1.32 6.72 -17.80
N SER A 197 0.49 6.30 -16.84
CA SER A 197 -0.38 7.21 -16.07
C SER A 197 0.34 7.99 -14.97
N GLY A 198 1.64 7.73 -14.74
CA GLY A 198 2.43 8.30 -13.66
C GLY A 198 2.12 7.71 -12.28
N GLY A 199 1.45 6.55 -12.22
CA GLY A 199 1.11 5.85 -10.99
C GLY A 199 2.32 5.34 -10.22
N MET A 200 2.10 4.66 -9.10
CA MET A 200 3.17 4.10 -8.27
C MET A 200 3.00 2.60 -8.06
N LEU A 201 4.08 1.84 -8.20
CA LEU A 201 4.19 0.46 -7.76
C LEU A 201 5.08 0.38 -6.50
N GLY A 202 4.55 -0.20 -5.42
CA GLY A 202 5.33 -0.63 -4.27
C GLY A 202 5.65 -2.12 -4.36
N PHE A 203 6.93 -2.47 -4.29
CA PHE A 203 7.36 -3.87 -4.30
C PHE A 203 7.04 -4.55 -2.98
N SER A 204 6.31 -5.66 -3.08
CA SER A 204 5.90 -6.48 -1.95
C SER A 204 6.98 -7.47 -1.55
N ILE A 205 7.15 -7.63 -0.25
CA ILE A 205 8.05 -8.62 0.38
C ILE A 205 7.23 -9.75 1.04
N TYR A 206 5.89 -9.70 0.94
CA TYR A 206 5.04 -10.77 1.40
C TYR A 206 5.35 -12.09 0.68
N PRO A 207 5.64 -13.19 1.39
CA PRO A 207 6.16 -14.43 0.79
C PRO A 207 5.30 -15.00 -0.34
N HIS A 208 3.97 -14.89 -0.28
CA HIS A 208 3.11 -15.39 -1.37
C HIS A 208 3.29 -14.61 -2.68
N HIS A 209 3.82 -13.39 -2.63
CA HIS A 209 4.12 -12.58 -3.81
C HIS A 209 5.57 -12.78 -4.32
N LEU A 210 6.41 -13.53 -3.59
CA LEU A 210 7.82 -13.73 -3.87
C LEU A 210 8.10 -15.07 -4.56
N LYS A 211 8.93 -15.05 -5.61
CA LYS A 211 9.48 -16.28 -6.19
C LYS A 211 10.29 -17.02 -5.12
N GLY A 212 9.86 -18.23 -4.77
CA GLY A 212 10.50 -19.05 -3.74
C GLY A 212 9.99 -18.81 -2.32
N GLY A 213 8.95 -17.98 -2.13
CA GLY A 213 8.36 -17.73 -0.82
C GLY A 213 9.37 -17.13 0.18
N GLY A 214 9.36 -17.61 1.41
CA GLY A 214 10.35 -17.24 2.43
C GLY A 214 11.79 -17.65 2.06
N GLY A 215 11.99 -18.51 1.05
CA GLY A 215 13.31 -18.84 0.53
C GLY A 215 13.86 -17.86 -0.51
N CYS A 216 13.10 -16.82 -0.89
CA CYS A 216 13.54 -15.81 -1.85
C CYS A 216 14.78 -15.08 -1.32
N THR A 217 15.86 -15.03 -2.11
CA THR A 217 17.08 -14.33 -1.69
C THR A 217 16.98 -12.83 -1.91
N LEU A 218 17.74 -12.05 -1.12
CA LEU A 218 17.82 -10.59 -1.28
C LEU A 218 18.21 -10.20 -2.72
N GLN A 219 19.16 -10.93 -3.32
CA GLN A 219 19.62 -10.64 -4.66
C GLN A 219 18.55 -10.92 -5.71
N GLU A 220 17.81 -12.02 -5.62
CA GLU A 220 16.70 -12.31 -6.55
C GLU A 220 15.60 -11.25 -6.51
N PHE A 221 15.28 -10.75 -5.31
CA PHE A 221 14.33 -9.66 -5.13
C PHE A 221 14.86 -8.36 -5.77
N CYS A 222 16.10 -7.97 -5.46
CA CYS A 222 16.67 -6.73 -5.99
C CYS A 222 16.94 -6.79 -7.52
N ASP A 223 17.29 -7.96 -8.08
CA ASP A 223 17.40 -8.17 -9.53
C ASP A 223 16.04 -8.09 -10.24
N MET A 224 14.95 -8.48 -9.57
CA MET A 224 13.59 -8.24 -10.06
C MET A 224 13.27 -6.74 -10.07
N VAL A 225 13.63 -6.01 -9.01
CA VAL A 225 13.44 -4.55 -8.95
C VAL A 225 14.24 -3.85 -10.05
N ALA A 226 15.50 -4.26 -10.29
CA ALA A 226 16.35 -3.73 -11.36
C ALA A 226 15.71 -3.88 -12.74
N ARG A 227 15.28 -5.08 -13.09
CA ARG A 227 14.59 -5.34 -14.38
C ARG A 227 13.30 -4.55 -14.50
N THR A 228 12.52 -4.46 -13.42
CA THR A 228 11.27 -3.67 -13.42
C THR A 228 11.55 -2.19 -13.66
N ALA A 229 12.61 -1.64 -13.06
CA ALA A 229 13.04 -0.26 -13.28
C ALA A 229 13.56 0.00 -14.70
N GLU A 230 14.26 -0.97 -15.30
CA GLU A 230 14.69 -0.91 -16.70
C GLU A 230 13.51 -0.89 -17.68
N THR A 231 12.46 -1.68 -17.39
CA THR A 231 11.28 -1.80 -18.28
C THR A 231 10.30 -0.63 -18.13
N TYR A 232 9.93 -0.27 -16.91
CA TYR A 232 8.83 0.69 -16.66
C TYR A 232 9.30 2.04 -16.13
N GLY A 233 10.60 2.21 -15.93
CA GLY A 233 11.21 3.43 -15.41
C GLY A 233 11.25 3.50 -13.89
N LEU A 234 12.34 4.04 -13.37
CA LEU A 234 12.63 4.10 -11.94
C LEU A 234 11.66 5.01 -11.14
N ALA A 235 11.19 6.11 -11.75
CA ALA A 235 10.52 7.19 -11.03
C ALA A 235 9.23 6.71 -10.34
N HIS A 236 8.59 5.67 -10.84
CA HIS A 236 7.26 5.22 -10.42
C HIS A 236 7.30 3.99 -9.51
N LEU A 237 8.46 3.72 -8.90
CA LEU A 237 8.73 2.52 -8.14
C LEU A 237 9.13 2.86 -6.70
N GLY A 238 8.71 2.03 -5.74
CA GLY A 238 9.11 2.13 -4.34
C GLY A 238 8.88 0.82 -3.58
N ILE A 239 8.93 0.88 -2.25
CA ILE A 239 8.69 -0.28 -1.39
C ILE A 239 7.29 -0.20 -0.77
N GLY A 240 6.59 -1.33 -0.73
CA GLY A 240 5.38 -1.54 0.06
C GLY A 240 5.38 -2.97 0.55
N SER A 241 6.01 -3.19 1.70
CA SER A 241 6.51 -4.50 2.11
C SER A 241 5.40 -5.52 2.35
N ASP A 242 4.20 -5.04 2.71
CA ASP A 242 3.08 -5.85 3.19
C ASP A 242 3.47 -6.65 4.46
N LEU A 243 4.26 -5.99 5.32
CA LEU A 243 4.76 -6.57 6.56
C LEU A 243 3.64 -6.70 7.60
N CYS A 244 3.37 -7.95 7.98
CA CYS A 244 2.40 -8.35 9.00
C CYS A 244 3.08 -8.75 10.32
N GLN A 245 4.12 -8.02 10.73
CA GLN A 245 4.99 -8.39 11.85
C GLN A 245 4.22 -8.62 13.16
N ASP A 246 4.55 -9.69 13.88
CA ASP A 246 3.98 -10.07 15.19
C ASP A 246 2.45 -10.31 15.19
N GLN A 247 1.80 -10.41 14.02
CA GLN A 247 0.37 -10.75 13.92
C GLN A 247 0.14 -12.24 14.26
N PRO A 248 -0.91 -12.57 15.03
CA PRO A 248 -1.28 -13.96 15.29
C PRO A 248 -2.01 -14.57 14.08
N ASP A 249 -1.98 -15.89 13.94
CA ASP A 249 -2.64 -16.59 12.83
C ASP A 249 -4.16 -16.35 12.75
N SER A 250 -4.81 -16.03 13.87
CA SER A 250 -6.23 -15.65 13.87
C SER A 250 -6.51 -14.39 13.05
N VAL A 251 -5.51 -13.51 12.88
CA VAL A 251 -5.64 -12.31 12.05
C VAL A 251 -5.60 -12.65 10.57
N VAL A 252 -4.72 -13.55 10.11
CA VAL A 252 -4.71 -13.95 8.69
C VAL A 252 -5.98 -14.72 8.33
N GLU A 253 -6.50 -15.54 9.25
CA GLU A 253 -7.79 -16.22 9.07
C GLU A 253 -8.92 -15.20 8.91
N TRP A 254 -8.97 -14.19 9.79
CA TRP A 254 -9.94 -13.10 9.70
C TRP A 254 -9.79 -12.28 8.41
N MET A 255 -8.56 -11.97 7.99
CA MET A 255 -8.31 -11.25 6.74
C MET A 255 -8.89 -12.01 5.53
N ARG A 256 -8.72 -13.33 5.48
CA ARG A 256 -9.20 -14.17 4.37
C ARG A 256 -10.72 -14.36 4.38
N THR A 257 -11.33 -14.51 5.55
CA THR A 257 -12.75 -14.88 5.68
C THR A 257 -13.69 -13.70 5.90
N GLY A 258 -13.19 -12.61 6.49
CA GLY A 258 -13.95 -11.40 6.82
C GLY A 258 -15.31 -11.71 7.43
N ARG A 259 -16.37 -11.17 6.82
CA ARG A 259 -17.77 -11.44 7.18
C ARG A 259 -18.56 -12.11 6.05
N TRP A 260 -17.88 -12.43 4.94
CA TRP A 260 -18.53 -12.85 3.70
C TRP A 260 -18.72 -14.37 3.63
N THR A 261 -17.95 -15.14 4.41
CA THR A 261 -18.05 -16.61 4.48
C THR A 261 -18.06 -17.12 5.93
N LYS A 262 -18.59 -18.34 6.10
CA LYS A 262 -18.49 -19.13 7.34
C LYS A 262 -17.52 -20.31 7.22
N ALA A 263 -17.00 -20.55 6.01
CA ALA A 263 -15.99 -21.57 5.76
C ALA A 263 -14.59 -20.96 5.84
N VAL A 264 -13.60 -21.77 6.18
CA VAL A 264 -12.19 -21.35 6.14
C VAL A 264 -11.79 -21.14 4.68
N ASP A 265 -11.25 -19.96 4.40
CA ASP A 265 -10.63 -19.61 3.14
C ASP A 265 -9.12 -19.48 3.35
N PHE A 266 -8.32 -20.11 2.48
CA PHE A 266 -6.87 -20.12 2.59
C PHE A 266 -6.18 -19.07 1.71
N GLY A 267 -6.89 -18.37 0.82
CA GLY A 267 -6.29 -17.40 -0.11
C GLY A 267 -5.12 -18.00 -0.90
N GLU A 268 -3.94 -17.37 -0.83
CA GLU A 268 -2.69 -17.91 -1.41
C GLU A 268 -1.98 -18.96 -0.52
N GLY A 269 -2.49 -19.18 0.68
CA GLY A 269 -2.03 -20.23 1.61
C GLY A 269 -2.68 -21.59 1.33
N SER A 270 -2.59 -22.50 2.29
CA SER A 270 -3.19 -23.84 2.21
C SER A 270 -3.62 -24.36 3.58
N ALA A 271 -4.36 -25.48 3.60
CA ALA A 271 -4.71 -26.16 4.84
C ALA A 271 -3.48 -26.65 5.63
N ASP A 272 -2.38 -26.97 4.94
CA ASP A 272 -1.13 -27.41 5.55
C ASP A 272 -0.28 -26.24 6.09
N ALA A 273 -0.54 -25.01 5.62
CA ALA A 273 0.12 -23.79 6.03
C ALA A 273 -0.89 -22.61 6.14
N PRO A 274 -1.78 -22.64 7.14
CA PRO A 274 -2.89 -21.69 7.23
C PRO A 274 -2.48 -20.33 7.80
N GLY A 275 -1.36 -20.26 8.54
CA GLY A 275 -0.85 -19.05 9.17
C GLY A 275 -0.17 -18.07 8.21
N PHE A 276 0.43 -17.04 8.78
CA PHE A 276 1.31 -16.16 8.01
C PHE A 276 2.54 -16.94 7.53
N PRO A 277 2.92 -16.86 6.24
CA PRO A 277 4.12 -17.52 5.76
C PRO A 277 5.37 -16.89 6.39
N PRO A 278 6.45 -17.66 6.62
CA PRO A 278 7.68 -17.12 7.15
C PRO A 278 8.28 -16.11 6.16
N MET A 279 8.69 -14.95 6.70
CA MET A 279 9.39 -13.92 5.92
C MET A 279 10.77 -14.42 5.46
N PRO A 280 11.35 -13.83 4.41
CA PRO A 280 12.73 -14.12 4.02
C PRO A 280 13.74 -13.78 5.12
N ASP A 281 14.80 -14.58 5.25
CA ASP A 281 15.82 -14.45 6.30
C ASP A 281 16.52 -13.06 6.33
N TRP A 282 16.49 -12.33 5.22
CA TRP A 282 17.08 -11.00 5.08
C TRP A 282 16.13 -9.84 5.45
N PHE A 283 14.85 -10.13 5.72
CA PHE A 283 13.83 -9.15 6.08
C PHE A 283 12.85 -9.72 7.11
N GLY A 284 13.26 -9.74 8.37
CA GLY A 284 12.43 -10.18 9.49
C GLY A 284 11.49 -9.10 10.03
N GLY A 285 11.77 -7.83 9.75
CA GLY A 285 10.87 -6.73 10.11
C GLY A 285 11.46 -5.34 9.90
N ASN A 286 10.90 -4.38 10.62
CA ASN A 286 11.17 -2.94 10.44
C ASN A 286 12.65 -2.52 10.58
N GLN A 287 13.49 -3.33 11.22
CA GLN A 287 14.92 -3.07 11.38
C GLN A 287 15.77 -3.40 10.13
N ASP A 288 15.21 -4.14 9.17
CA ASP A 288 15.96 -4.77 8.08
C ASP A 288 15.91 -4.00 6.74
N PHE A 289 15.24 -2.82 6.69
CA PHE A 289 15.17 -2.00 5.47
C PHE A 289 16.54 -1.65 4.88
N SER A 290 17.57 -1.54 5.71
CA SER A 290 18.94 -1.29 5.24
C SER A 290 19.51 -2.43 4.38
N ASN A 291 19.00 -3.66 4.52
CA ASN A 291 19.40 -4.79 3.70
C ASN A 291 18.92 -4.61 2.25
N ILE A 292 17.69 -4.12 2.05
CA ILE A 292 17.15 -3.80 0.73
C ILE A 292 18.04 -2.78 0.02
N ALA A 293 18.40 -1.69 0.71
CA ALA A 293 19.28 -0.67 0.15
C ALA A 293 20.68 -1.21 -0.21
N LYS A 294 21.19 -2.22 0.50
CA LYS A 294 22.46 -2.89 0.13
C LYS A 294 22.27 -3.78 -1.10
N GLY A 295 21.19 -4.55 -1.16
CA GLY A 295 20.87 -5.42 -2.30
C GLY A 295 20.62 -4.65 -3.59
N LEU A 296 19.92 -3.51 -3.53
CA LEU A 296 19.70 -2.64 -4.68
C LEU A 296 21.03 -2.14 -5.26
N ARG A 297 21.95 -1.65 -4.43
CA ARG A 297 23.27 -1.24 -4.89
C ARG A 297 24.08 -2.39 -5.49
N ALA A 298 23.99 -3.58 -4.91
CA ALA A 298 24.62 -4.78 -5.46
C ALA A 298 24.04 -5.18 -6.84
N SER A 299 22.79 -4.79 -7.11
CA SER A 299 22.08 -5.00 -8.39
C SER A 299 22.33 -3.87 -9.40
N GLY A 300 23.24 -2.94 -9.12
CA GLY A 300 23.68 -1.90 -10.06
C GLY A 300 23.04 -0.52 -9.88
N PHE A 301 22.13 -0.34 -8.92
CA PHE A 301 21.56 0.99 -8.63
C PHE A 301 22.59 1.93 -8.03
N SER A 302 22.58 3.20 -8.47
CA SER A 302 23.39 4.25 -7.84
C SER A 302 22.87 4.57 -6.43
N GLU A 303 23.63 5.36 -5.66
CA GLU A 303 23.15 5.85 -4.35
C GLU A 303 21.88 6.69 -4.49
N GLU A 304 21.78 7.49 -5.56
CA GLU A 304 20.62 8.33 -5.86
C GLU A 304 19.40 7.48 -6.23
N ASP A 305 19.57 6.49 -7.10
CA ASP A 305 18.47 5.61 -7.50
C ASP A 305 17.98 4.75 -6.34
N THR A 306 18.91 4.24 -5.53
CA THR A 306 18.58 3.50 -4.30
C THR A 306 17.77 4.40 -3.35
N ALA A 307 18.20 5.65 -3.16
CA ALA A 307 17.47 6.61 -2.34
C ALA A 307 16.07 6.92 -2.90
N ALA A 308 15.93 7.03 -4.23
CA ALA A 308 14.63 7.22 -4.88
C ALA A 308 13.68 6.05 -4.60
N LEU A 309 14.13 4.81 -4.81
CA LEU A 309 13.35 3.59 -4.54
C LEU A 309 12.98 3.40 -3.07
N MET A 310 13.93 3.68 -2.16
CA MET A 310 13.71 3.47 -0.73
C MET A 310 12.69 4.45 -0.13
N GLY A 311 12.36 5.56 -0.81
CA GLY A 311 11.30 6.45 -0.35
C GLY A 311 11.22 7.80 -1.06
N GLY A 312 12.23 8.21 -1.84
CA GLY A 312 12.17 9.48 -2.58
C GLY A 312 11.00 9.56 -3.57
N ASN A 313 10.71 8.47 -4.27
CA ASN A 313 9.59 8.38 -5.21
C ASN A 313 8.24 8.45 -4.50
N TRP A 314 8.08 7.71 -3.41
CA TRP A 314 6.87 7.80 -2.58
C TRP A 314 6.67 9.20 -1.98
N ALA A 315 7.74 9.85 -1.49
CA ALA A 315 7.65 11.19 -0.94
C ALA A 315 7.18 12.22 -1.98
N ARG A 316 7.64 12.10 -3.23
CA ARG A 316 7.14 12.92 -4.35
C ARG A 316 5.68 12.61 -4.63
N PHE A 317 5.30 11.34 -4.75
CA PHE A 317 3.93 10.94 -4.99
C PHE A 317 2.97 11.44 -3.89
N PHE A 318 3.36 11.35 -2.61
CA PHE A 318 2.53 11.83 -1.49
C PHE A 318 2.28 13.34 -1.60
N ARG A 319 3.30 14.10 -2.04
CA ARG A 319 3.23 15.56 -2.21
C ARG A 319 2.23 15.94 -3.29
N ASP A 320 2.23 15.19 -4.39
CA ASP A 320 1.38 15.44 -5.54
C ASP A 320 -0.05 14.91 -5.33
N SER A 321 -0.24 13.94 -4.43
CA SER A 321 -1.50 13.18 -4.30
C SER A 321 -2.36 13.53 -3.08
N PHE A 322 -1.79 13.92 -1.93
CA PHE A 322 -2.58 14.11 -0.70
C PHE A 322 -3.27 15.47 -0.58
N GLY A 323 -2.92 16.43 -1.42
CA GLY A 323 -3.65 17.69 -1.51
C GLY A 323 -4.99 17.52 -2.25
N PRO A 324 -6.00 18.36 -1.96
CA PRO A 324 -7.19 18.42 -2.81
C PRO A 324 -6.79 18.75 -4.25
N ALA A 325 -7.58 18.30 -5.23
CA ALA A 325 -7.34 18.70 -6.62
C ALA A 325 -7.28 20.23 -6.67
N THR A 326 -6.13 20.79 -7.08
CA THR A 326 -6.04 22.21 -7.39
C THR A 326 -7.10 22.47 -8.45
N ALA A 327 -8.07 23.33 -8.14
CA ALA A 327 -9.09 23.70 -9.10
C ALA A 327 -8.37 24.13 -10.36
N LEU A 328 -8.43 23.31 -11.42
CA LEU A 328 -8.27 23.81 -12.76
C LEU A 328 -9.31 24.92 -12.83
N VAL A 329 -8.85 26.17 -12.77
CA VAL A 329 -9.64 27.31 -13.18
C VAL A 329 -10.05 26.98 -14.60
N ARG A 330 -11.27 26.44 -14.76
CA ARG A 330 -11.94 26.39 -16.04
C ARG A 330 -12.05 27.85 -16.44
N GLN A 331 -11.11 28.34 -17.23
CA GLN A 331 -11.37 29.47 -18.09
C GLN A 331 -12.51 29.02 -19.00
N VAL A 332 -13.72 29.38 -18.58
CA VAL A 332 -14.89 29.39 -19.45
C VAL A 332 -14.57 30.44 -20.49
N ALA A 333 -14.24 30.00 -21.70
CA ALA A 333 -14.23 30.87 -22.86
C ALA A 333 -15.70 31.28 -23.14
N GLU A 334 -15.93 32.59 -23.15
CA GLU A 334 -17.10 33.23 -23.76
C GLU A 334 -17.17 32.98 -25.27
#